data_AF-A0AAV8A1H5-F1
#
_entry.id   AF-A0AAV8A1H5-F1
#
_cell.length_a   1.000
_cell.length_b   1.000
_cell.length_c   1.000
_cell.angle_alpha   90.00
_cell.angle_beta   90.00
_cell.angle_gamma   90.00
#
_symmetry.space_group_name_H-M   'P 1'
#
loop_
_entity.id
_entity.type
_entity.pdbx_description
1 polymer ?
#
loop_
_entity_poly.entity_id
_entity_poly.type
_entity_poly.pdbx_seq_one_letter_code
_entity_poly.pdbx_strand_id
1 'polypeptide(L)'
;MKASKKSRVVIDLNLVKQIMKIVKNASSNHYLVKSHLLLVISHLIRPHDIFPAFKDDESFYTDLHSITRDSKKPLLVKQAWKLLEESIYYHGGMIDKWKNSKILISFFELLNSKSVYVLIYALQTFYKIFDMADHESRRFEKGKYATRISERDSLKSMEKDLKLLASIFDEKFVFVKLNMIYQGSGKSESGMVFVNLAKMYNEIINNPICSKIYKKNIKKDEYKEGLAFFDDLITGFPDVPKKKKKKGLKPSYLSKGKIFQTPAKGKVAKKPKTPKKSKKTPKKKSSKKKSKKSKKKK
;
A
#
# COMPACT_ATOMS: atom_id res chain seq x y z
N MET A 1 2.80 -23.19 -39.27
CA MET A 1 3.41 -22.08 -38.49
C MET A 1 4.11 -22.66 -37.26
N LYS A 2 5.45 -22.65 -37.22
CA LYS A 2 6.20 -23.08 -36.02
C LYS A 2 6.17 -21.96 -34.99
N ALA A 3 5.68 -22.22 -33.79
CA ALA A 3 5.70 -21.25 -32.70
C ALA A 3 7.16 -20.92 -32.37
N SER A 4 7.56 -19.67 -32.60
CA SER A 4 8.87 -19.14 -32.22
C SER A 4 9.04 -19.33 -30.70
N LYS A 5 10.11 -20.02 -30.29
CA LYS A 5 10.51 -20.13 -28.87
C LYS A 5 10.87 -18.73 -28.38
N LYS A 6 9.95 -18.07 -27.66
CA LYS A 6 10.27 -16.84 -26.92
C LYS A 6 11.42 -17.15 -25.96
N SER A 7 12.59 -16.57 -26.23
CA SER A 7 13.69 -16.56 -25.26
C SER A 7 13.19 -15.82 -24.01
N ARG A 8 13.22 -16.50 -22.86
CA ARG A 8 12.99 -15.84 -21.58
C ARG A 8 14.30 -15.17 -21.17
N VAL A 9 14.27 -13.84 -21.06
CA VAL A 9 15.35 -13.10 -20.42
C VAL A 9 15.34 -13.48 -18.94
N VAL A 10 16.38 -14.20 -18.50
CA VAL A 10 16.58 -14.51 -17.08
C VAL A 10 17.29 -13.33 -16.46
N ILE A 11 16.59 -12.56 -15.63
CA ILE A 11 17.19 -11.47 -14.88
C ILE A 11 17.80 -12.08 -13.62
N ASP A 12 19.10 -11.83 -13.39
CA ASP A 12 19.79 -12.24 -12.17
C ASP A 12 19.13 -11.57 -10.96
N LEU A 13 18.62 -12.39 -10.03
CA LEU A 13 17.97 -11.94 -8.81
C LEU A 13 18.94 -11.16 -7.90
N ASN A 14 20.25 -11.34 -8.06
CA ASN A 14 21.26 -10.58 -7.34
C ASN A 14 21.48 -9.17 -7.91
N LEU A 15 21.03 -8.88 -9.13
CA LEU A 15 21.24 -7.59 -9.76
C LEU A 15 20.65 -6.45 -8.94
N VAL A 16 19.44 -6.60 -8.40
CA VAL A 16 18.80 -5.57 -7.56
C VAL A 16 19.64 -5.28 -6.31
N LYS A 17 20.18 -6.32 -5.66
CA LYS A 17 21.02 -6.19 -4.46
C LYS A 17 22.36 -5.54 -4.79
N GLN A 18 22.97 -5.90 -5.92
CA GLN A 18 24.21 -5.29 -6.40
C GLN A 18 24.01 -3.81 -6.72
N ILE A 19 22.92 -3.45 -7.42
CA ILE A 19 22.58 -2.05 -7.71
C ILE A 19 22.37 -1.29 -6.40
N MET A 20 21.63 -1.84 -5.43
CA MET A 20 21.40 -1.18 -4.15
C MET A 20 22.71 -0.96 -3.37
N LYS A 21 23.61 -1.95 -3.40
CA LYS A 21 24.96 -1.84 -2.81
C LYS A 21 25.77 -0.71 -3.48
N ILE A 22 25.68 -0.56 -4.81
CA ILE A 22 26.31 0.55 -5.54
C ILE A 22 25.67 1.88 -5.13
N VAL A 23 24.35 1.97 -5.06
CA VAL A 23 23.64 3.19 -4.62
C VAL A 23 24.09 3.62 -3.22
N LYS A 24 24.24 2.67 -2.30
CA LYS A 24 24.73 2.92 -0.94
C LYS A 24 26.17 3.40 -0.93
N ASN A 25 27.07 2.68 -1.59
CA ASN A 25 28.52 2.87 -1.48
C ASN A 25 29.09 3.95 -2.39
N ALA A 26 28.37 4.34 -3.45
CA ALA A 26 28.85 5.41 -4.33
C ALA A 26 28.99 6.73 -3.58
N SER A 27 29.99 7.54 -3.95
CA SER A 27 30.22 8.85 -3.31
C SER A 27 28.99 9.76 -3.40
N SER A 28 28.82 10.65 -2.43
CA SER A 28 27.72 11.62 -2.33
C SER A 28 27.63 12.55 -3.54
N ASN A 29 28.73 12.72 -4.29
CA ASN A 29 28.79 13.52 -5.51
C ASN A 29 28.09 12.84 -6.70
N HIS A 30 27.90 11.52 -6.68
CA HIS A 30 27.25 10.76 -7.77
C HIS A 30 25.74 10.60 -7.58
N TYR A 31 25.05 11.55 -6.94
CA TYR A 31 23.62 11.44 -6.63
C TYR A 31 22.73 11.27 -7.87
N LEU A 32 23.14 11.80 -9.03
CA LEU A 32 22.44 11.57 -10.30
C LEU A 32 22.50 10.10 -10.70
N VAL A 33 23.68 9.47 -10.64
CA VAL A 33 23.85 8.04 -10.92
C VAL A 33 23.01 7.22 -9.96
N LYS A 34 23.08 7.53 -8.65
CA LYS A 34 22.24 6.88 -7.63
C LYS A 34 20.74 6.98 -7.96
N SER A 35 20.28 8.16 -8.41
CA SER A 35 18.87 8.39 -8.76
C SER A 35 18.43 7.53 -9.96
N HIS A 36 19.28 7.43 -11.00
CA HIS A 36 19.01 6.57 -12.15
C HIS A 36 19.03 5.09 -11.77
N LEU A 37 19.95 4.67 -10.90
CA LEU A 37 20.00 3.30 -10.40
C LEU A 37 18.74 2.93 -9.60
N LEU A 38 18.21 3.82 -8.76
CA LEU A 38 16.91 3.60 -8.09
C LEU A 38 15.74 3.52 -9.09
N LEU A 39 15.79 4.29 -10.17
CA LEU A 39 14.80 4.19 -11.25
C LEU A 39 14.90 2.85 -11.98
N VAL A 40 16.12 2.37 -12.26
CA VAL A 40 16.36 1.03 -12.82
C VAL A 40 15.81 -0.05 -11.90
N ILE A 41 16.08 0.02 -10.59
CA ILE A 41 15.47 -0.89 -9.62
C ILE A 41 13.94 -0.82 -9.74
N SER A 42 13.35 0.38 -9.74
CA SER A 42 11.89 0.55 -9.86
C SER A 42 11.31 -0.17 -11.08
N HIS A 43 12.00 -0.16 -12.22
CA HIS A 43 11.60 -0.92 -13.41
C HIS A 43 11.80 -2.44 -13.25
N LEU A 44 12.91 -2.86 -12.65
CA LEU A 44 13.23 -4.27 -12.40
C LEU A 44 12.29 -4.92 -11.39
N ILE A 45 11.72 -4.17 -10.45
CA ILE A 45 10.83 -4.76 -9.44
C ILE A 45 9.42 -5.02 -9.97
N ARG A 46 9.00 -4.43 -11.09
CA ARG A 46 7.60 -4.56 -11.57
C ARG A 46 7.20 -5.98 -11.94
N PRO A 47 8.06 -6.79 -12.61
CA PRO A 47 7.77 -8.19 -12.84
C PRO A 47 7.68 -8.97 -11.52
N HIS A 48 6.64 -9.79 -11.39
CA HIS A 48 6.40 -10.59 -10.17
C HIS A 48 7.51 -11.60 -9.87
N ASP A 49 8.33 -11.98 -10.85
CA ASP A 49 9.38 -13.00 -10.67
C ASP A 49 10.62 -12.46 -9.94
N ILE A 50 10.87 -11.14 -10.02
CA ILE A 50 12.10 -10.52 -9.48
C ILE A 50 11.89 -10.10 -8.03
N PHE A 51 10.70 -9.59 -7.72
CA PHE A 51 10.37 -9.05 -6.41
C PHE A 51 10.55 -10.02 -5.22
N PRO A 52 10.23 -11.33 -5.34
CA PRO A 52 10.45 -12.29 -4.26
C PRO A 52 11.89 -12.36 -3.73
N ALA A 53 12.89 -11.97 -4.51
CA ALA A 53 14.30 -12.06 -4.13
C ALA A 53 14.74 -11.05 -3.06
N PHE A 54 14.01 -9.94 -2.88
CA PHE A 54 14.36 -8.89 -1.93
C PHE A 54 13.17 -8.37 -1.10
N LYS A 55 11.95 -8.88 -1.32
CA LYS A 55 10.76 -8.49 -0.51
C LYS A 55 10.94 -8.72 1.00
N ASP A 56 11.78 -9.68 1.38
CA ASP A 56 12.09 -10.06 2.77
C ASP A 56 13.48 -9.54 3.21
N ASP A 57 14.14 -8.74 2.37
CA ASP A 57 15.44 -8.16 2.67
C ASP A 57 15.27 -6.87 3.48
N GLU A 58 15.32 -6.98 4.81
CA GLU A 58 15.20 -5.81 5.69
C GLU A 58 16.29 -4.76 5.41
N SER A 59 17.50 -5.20 5.05
CA SER A 59 18.61 -4.29 4.76
C SER A 59 18.33 -3.38 3.57
N PHE A 60 17.66 -3.92 2.53
CA PHE A 60 17.21 -3.13 1.39
C PHE A 60 16.30 -1.98 1.82
N TYR A 61 15.34 -2.24 2.71
CA TYR A 61 14.41 -1.21 3.19
C TYR A 61 15.03 -0.25 4.19
N THR A 62 15.97 -0.70 5.03
CA THR A 62 16.78 0.17 5.88
C THR A 62 17.60 1.15 5.04
N ASP A 63 18.25 0.65 3.99
CA ASP A 63 19.02 1.50 3.08
C ASP A 63 18.11 2.45 2.29
N LEU A 64 16.95 1.98 1.83
CA LEU A 64 15.95 2.83 1.17
C LEU A 64 15.43 3.93 2.11
N HIS A 65 15.15 3.59 3.37
CA HIS A 65 14.72 4.54 4.40
C HIS A 65 15.77 5.61 4.65
N SER A 66 17.04 5.22 4.77
CA SER A 66 18.17 6.15 4.92
C SER A 66 18.19 7.17 3.77
N ILE A 67 18.01 6.72 2.52
CA ILE A 67 17.97 7.60 1.35
C ILE A 67 16.75 8.52 1.39
N THR A 68 15.57 8.04 1.79
CA THR A 68 14.35 8.88 1.88
C THR A 68 14.46 10.00 2.93
N ARG A 69 15.37 9.87 3.90
CA ARG A 69 15.64 10.89 4.93
C ARG A 69 16.65 11.95 4.48
N ASP A 70 17.44 11.70 3.43
CA ASP A 70 18.51 12.60 2.99
C ASP A 70 17.98 13.85 2.27
N SER A 71 17.71 14.91 3.02
CA SER A 71 17.20 16.17 2.49
C SER A 71 18.14 16.91 1.54
N LYS A 72 19.41 16.52 1.43
CA LYS A 72 20.40 17.25 0.62
C LYS A 72 20.23 17.00 -0.87
N LYS A 73 19.57 15.90 -1.28
CA LYS A 73 19.49 15.45 -2.68
C LYS A 73 18.02 15.18 -3.09
N PRO A 74 17.23 16.22 -3.42
CA PRO A 74 15.78 16.07 -3.66
C PRO A 74 15.40 15.07 -4.75
N LEU A 75 16.17 14.98 -5.84
CA LEU A 75 15.92 14.01 -6.90
C LEU A 75 16.12 12.57 -6.42
N LEU A 76 17.14 12.32 -5.61
CA LEU A 76 17.41 11.00 -5.07
C LEU A 76 16.31 10.57 -4.09
N VAL A 77 15.90 11.47 -3.19
CA VAL A 77 14.76 11.29 -2.28
C VAL A 77 13.48 10.96 -3.06
N LYS A 78 13.20 11.72 -4.12
CA LYS A 78 12.04 11.48 -5.00
C LYS A 78 12.03 10.06 -5.56
N GLN A 79 13.16 9.58 -6.08
CA GLN A 79 13.25 8.22 -6.65
C GLN A 79 13.15 7.14 -5.57
N ALA A 80 13.69 7.37 -4.37
CA ALA A 80 13.56 6.44 -3.25
C ALA A 80 12.09 6.29 -2.79
N TRP A 81 11.37 7.41 -2.63
CA TRP A 81 9.93 7.39 -2.31
C TRP A 81 9.11 6.74 -3.42
N LYS A 82 9.44 7.02 -4.69
CA LYS A 82 8.80 6.35 -5.83
C LYS A 82 9.04 4.84 -5.83
N LEU A 83 10.23 4.39 -5.47
CA LEU A 83 10.54 2.95 -5.37
C LEU A 83 9.73 2.29 -4.24
N LEU A 84 9.54 2.97 -3.11
CA LEU A 84 8.63 2.51 -2.04
C LEU A 84 7.18 2.41 -2.54
N GLU A 85 6.69 3.46 -3.22
CA GLU A 85 5.35 3.51 -3.83
C GLU A 85 5.15 2.34 -4.81
N GLU A 86 6.10 2.12 -5.74
CA GLU A 86 6.03 1.05 -6.73
C GLU A 86 6.12 -0.34 -6.10
N SER A 87 6.88 -0.50 -5.01
CA SER A 87 6.95 -1.77 -4.27
C SER A 87 5.60 -2.18 -3.69
N ILE A 88 4.86 -1.24 -3.09
CA ILE A 88 3.51 -1.49 -2.56
C ILE A 88 2.52 -1.65 -3.71
N TYR A 89 2.64 -0.81 -4.73
CA TYR A 89 1.73 -0.82 -5.87
C TYR A 89 1.80 -2.18 -6.56
N TYR A 90 2.95 -2.59 -7.11
CA TYR A 90 3.04 -3.80 -7.93
C TYR A 90 2.88 -5.10 -7.14
N HIS A 91 3.16 -5.10 -5.83
CA HIS A 91 3.19 -6.32 -5.03
C HIS A 91 2.26 -6.20 -3.83
N GLY A 92 1.04 -6.73 -3.97
CA GLY A 92 0.10 -6.83 -2.87
C GLY A 92 0.57 -7.81 -1.78
N GLY A 93 0.14 -7.58 -0.55
CA GLY A 93 0.57 -8.29 0.65
C GLY A 93 1.82 -7.70 1.31
N MET A 94 2.35 -6.58 0.81
CA MET A 94 3.60 -6.00 1.32
C MET A 94 3.43 -5.29 2.65
N ILE A 95 2.28 -4.65 2.86
CA ILE A 95 1.99 -3.98 4.12
C ILE A 95 1.89 -4.99 5.27
N ASP A 96 1.35 -6.18 5.01
CA ASP A 96 1.27 -7.26 6.00
C ASP A 96 2.65 -7.74 6.45
N LYS A 97 3.56 -7.89 5.49
CA LYS A 97 4.97 -8.23 5.79
C LYS A 97 5.65 -7.14 6.61
N TRP A 98 5.52 -5.88 6.21
CA TRP A 98 6.20 -4.77 6.89
C TRP A 98 5.62 -4.36 8.23
N LYS A 99 4.40 -4.82 8.54
CA LYS A 99 3.77 -4.55 9.83
C LYS A 99 4.63 -5.04 11.00
N ASN A 100 5.28 -6.20 10.86
CA ASN A 100 6.06 -6.81 11.94
C ASN A 100 7.50 -6.29 12.01
N SER A 101 8.08 -5.87 10.88
CA SER A 101 9.49 -5.44 10.80
C SER A 101 9.72 -3.96 11.17
N LYS A 102 8.68 -3.24 11.63
CA LYS A 102 8.71 -1.79 11.91
C LYS A 102 9.12 -0.90 10.71
N ILE A 103 9.39 -1.47 9.53
CA ILE A 103 9.80 -0.75 8.32
C ILE A 103 8.77 0.33 7.97
N LEU A 104 7.48 -0.02 7.96
CA LEU A 104 6.45 0.95 7.62
C LEU A 104 6.33 2.08 8.65
N ILE A 105 6.59 1.77 9.93
CA ILE A 105 6.55 2.76 11.01
C ILE A 105 7.70 3.76 10.83
N SER A 106 8.90 3.31 10.47
CA SER A 106 10.03 4.21 10.24
C SER A 106 9.77 5.18 9.07
N PHE A 107 9.05 4.76 8.02
CA PHE A 107 8.62 5.67 6.95
C PHE A 107 7.56 6.68 7.44
N PHE A 108 6.61 6.28 8.31
CA PHE A 108 5.67 7.23 8.91
C PHE A 108 6.33 8.25 9.84
N GLU A 109 7.46 7.90 10.46
CA GLU A 109 8.23 8.84 11.27
C GLU A 109 8.83 9.99 10.44
N LEU A 110 9.02 9.80 9.14
CA LEU A 110 9.50 10.85 8.23
C LEU A 110 8.48 11.97 8.01
N LEU A 111 7.21 11.78 8.40
CA LEU A 111 6.23 12.88 8.47
C LEU A 111 6.60 13.93 9.54
N ASN A 112 7.46 13.59 10.50
CA ASN A 112 8.00 14.56 11.47
C ASN A 112 9.31 15.22 10.97
N SER A 113 9.67 15.04 9.70
CA SER A 113 10.90 15.62 9.16
C SER A 113 10.81 17.15 9.12
N LYS A 114 11.88 17.82 9.56
CA LYS A 114 12.06 19.27 9.38
C LYS A 114 12.34 19.66 7.93
N SER A 115 12.68 18.68 7.08
CA SER A 115 12.93 18.94 5.66
C SER A 115 11.62 18.99 4.87
N VAL A 116 11.35 20.16 4.27
CA VAL A 116 10.21 20.39 3.39
C VAL A 116 10.17 19.37 2.25
N TYR A 117 11.30 19.03 1.62
CA TYR A 117 11.34 18.06 0.52
C TYR A 117 10.97 16.64 0.98
N VAL A 118 11.51 16.19 2.12
CA VAL A 118 11.17 14.87 2.67
C VAL A 118 9.68 14.82 2.99
N LEU A 119 9.14 15.88 3.57
CA LEU A 119 7.72 15.99 3.91
C LEU A 119 6.82 15.98 2.67
N ILE A 120 7.17 16.74 1.62
CA ILE A 120 6.46 16.75 0.33
C ILE A 120 6.33 15.33 -0.22
N TYR A 121 7.43 14.60 -0.33
CA TYR A 121 7.43 13.26 -0.94
C TYR A 121 6.82 12.19 -0.03
N ALA A 122 6.96 12.32 1.29
CA ALA A 122 6.30 11.44 2.25
C ALA A 122 4.77 11.56 2.13
N LEU A 123 4.23 12.78 2.25
CA LEU A 123 2.80 13.06 2.07
C LEU A 123 2.32 12.59 0.69
N GLN A 124 3.11 12.89 -0.35
CA GLN A 124 2.77 12.49 -1.71
C GLN A 124 2.62 10.98 -1.86
N THR A 125 3.57 10.24 -1.30
CA THR A 125 3.58 8.78 -1.40
C THR A 125 2.41 8.19 -0.63
N PHE A 126 2.15 8.66 0.60
CA PHE A 126 1.07 8.12 1.41
C PHE A 126 -0.32 8.37 0.83
N TYR A 127 -0.65 9.59 0.37
CA TYR A 127 -1.98 9.82 -0.22
C TYR A 127 -2.17 8.97 -1.47
N LYS A 128 -1.12 8.79 -2.29
CA LYS A 128 -1.20 7.95 -3.47
C LYS A 128 -1.43 6.49 -3.11
N ILE A 129 -0.74 5.98 -2.09
CA ILE A 129 -0.97 4.62 -1.58
C ILE A 129 -2.44 4.46 -1.18
N PHE A 130 -3.02 5.40 -0.42
CA PHE A 130 -4.44 5.35 -0.08
C PHE A 130 -5.38 5.42 -1.30
N ASP A 131 -5.05 6.21 -2.34
CA ASP A 131 -5.84 6.29 -3.58
C ASP A 131 -5.59 5.11 -4.56
N MET A 132 -4.66 4.18 -4.29
CA MET A 132 -4.30 3.12 -5.24
C MET A 132 -5.49 2.25 -5.68
N ALA A 133 -6.34 1.84 -4.74
CA ALA A 133 -7.48 0.97 -5.07
C ALA A 133 -8.52 1.70 -5.95
N ASP A 134 -8.78 2.98 -5.67
CA ASP A 134 -9.67 3.80 -6.49
C ASP A 134 -9.05 4.09 -7.86
N HIS A 135 -7.75 4.38 -7.91
CA HIS A 135 -7.01 4.60 -9.15
C HIS A 135 -7.05 3.36 -10.06
N GLU A 136 -6.79 2.16 -9.53
CA GLU A 136 -6.89 0.92 -10.30
C GLU A 136 -8.31 0.65 -10.77
N SER A 137 -9.32 0.90 -9.91
CA SER A 137 -10.73 0.77 -10.28
C SER A 137 -11.09 1.68 -11.46
N ARG A 138 -10.66 2.95 -11.43
CA ARG A 138 -10.89 3.92 -12.53
C ARG A 138 -10.17 3.52 -13.82
N ARG A 139 -8.98 2.91 -13.74
CA ARG A 139 -8.28 2.40 -14.93
C ARG A 139 -9.03 1.24 -15.56
N PHE A 140 -9.52 0.32 -14.74
CA PHE A 140 -10.31 -0.82 -15.18
C PHE A 140 -11.62 -0.37 -15.85
N GLU A 141 -12.35 0.57 -15.25
CA GLU A 141 -13.58 1.14 -15.82
C GLU A 141 -13.34 1.81 -17.20
N LYS A 142 -12.14 2.33 -17.45
CA LYS A 142 -11.74 2.95 -18.73
C LYS A 142 -11.25 1.94 -19.80
N GLY A 143 -11.34 0.64 -19.54
CA GLY A 143 -10.84 -0.40 -20.45
C GLY A 143 -9.31 -0.38 -20.63
N LYS A 144 -8.58 0.36 -19.78
CA LYS A 144 -7.12 0.30 -19.78
C LYS A 144 -6.73 -0.97 -19.03
N TYR A 145 -6.30 -1.99 -19.77
CA TYR A 145 -5.80 -3.23 -19.17
C TYR A 145 -4.83 -2.93 -18.04
N ALA A 146 -5.06 -3.57 -16.89
CA ALA A 146 -4.14 -3.48 -15.78
C ALA A 146 -2.81 -4.06 -16.25
N THR A 147 -1.71 -3.37 -15.97
CA THR A 147 -0.35 -3.87 -16.20
C THR A 147 0.00 -5.09 -15.31
N ARG A 148 -0.99 -5.69 -14.63
CA ARG A 148 -0.82 -6.78 -13.68
C ARG A 148 -1.25 -8.11 -14.27
N ILE A 149 -0.48 -9.16 -13.96
CA ILE A 149 -0.60 -10.49 -14.55
C ILE A 149 -1.74 -11.32 -13.92
N SER A 150 -2.47 -10.84 -12.90
CA SER A 150 -3.79 -11.38 -12.55
C SER A 150 -4.70 -10.35 -11.87
N GLU A 151 -5.82 -10.02 -12.52
CA GLU A 151 -6.63 -8.84 -12.22
C GLU A 151 -7.41 -8.92 -10.89
N ARG A 152 -7.85 -10.11 -10.46
CA ARG A 152 -8.73 -10.24 -9.28
C ARG A 152 -7.99 -10.42 -7.96
N ASP A 153 -6.95 -11.23 -7.94
CA ASP A 153 -6.23 -11.51 -6.69
C ASP A 153 -5.39 -10.32 -6.27
N SER A 154 -4.93 -9.53 -7.23
CA SER A 154 -4.16 -8.31 -6.98
C SER A 154 -4.98 -7.21 -6.32
N LEU A 155 -6.22 -6.96 -6.80
CA LEU A 155 -7.08 -5.93 -6.21
C LEU A 155 -7.49 -6.27 -4.77
N LYS A 156 -7.89 -7.53 -4.52
CA LYS A 156 -8.23 -7.98 -3.16
C LYS A 156 -7.04 -7.90 -2.20
N SER A 157 -5.83 -8.21 -2.68
CA SER A 157 -4.61 -8.11 -1.88
C SER A 157 -4.28 -6.65 -1.58
N MET A 158 -4.42 -5.75 -2.56
CA MET A 158 -4.29 -4.32 -2.36
C MET A 158 -5.29 -3.79 -1.33
N GLU A 159 -6.57 -4.14 -1.42
CA GLU A 159 -7.56 -3.70 -0.43
C GLU A 159 -7.25 -4.18 0.99
N LYS A 160 -6.71 -5.39 1.14
CA LYS A 160 -6.24 -5.90 2.43
C LYS A 160 -5.07 -5.05 2.95
N ASP A 161 -4.09 -4.77 2.10
CA ASP A 161 -2.94 -3.93 2.43
C ASP A 161 -3.38 -2.52 2.85
N LEU A 162 -4.31 -1.90 2.13
CA LEU A 162 -4.81 -0.57 2.46
C LEU A 162 -5.60 -0.53 3.77
N LYS A 163 -6.41 -1.56 4.06
CA LYS A 163 -7.08 -1.70 5.36
C LYS A 163 -6.07 -1.85 6.49
N LEU A 164 -5.02 -2.63 6.26
CA LEU A 164 -3.96 -2.81 7.24
C LEU A 164 -3.15 -1.52 7.46
N LEU A 165 -2.83 -0.81 6.38
CA LEU A 165 -2.19 0.49 6.40
C LEU A 165 -3.02 1.49 7.21
N ALA A 166 -4.34 1.56 6.97
CA ALA A 166 -5.25 2.39 7.74
C ALA A 166 -5.29 2.02 9.24
N SER A 167 -5.24 0.73 9.57
CA SER A 167 -5.15 0.28 10.98
C SER A 167 -3.85 0.76 11.64
N ILE A 168 -2.71 0.58 10.97
CA ILE A 168 -1.40 1.02 11.47
C ILE A 168 -1.38 2.54 11.62
N PHE A 169 -1.95 3.26 10.66
CA PHE A 169 -2.08 4.71 10.67
C PHE A 169 -2.86 5.21 11.89
N ASP A 170 -3.98 4.54 12.23
CA ASP A 170 -4.79 4.82 13.42
C ASP A 170 -4.08 4.48 14.73
N GLU A 171 -3.41 3.33 14.78
CA GLU A 171 -2.73 2.82 15.99
C GLU A 171 -1.48 3.61 16.35
N LYS A 172 -0.74 4.12 15.37
CA LYS A 172 0.56 4.79 15.56
C LYS A 172 0.46 6.32 15.63
N PHE A 173 -0.74 6.84 15.88
CA PHE A 173 -1.00 8.28 15.99
C PHE A 173 -0.49 9.08 14.78
N VAL A 174 -0.46 8.47 13.60
CA VAL A 174 0.05 9.14 12.38
C VAL A 174 -0.86 10.31 12.00
N PHE A 175 -2.16 10.20 12.29
CA PHE A 175 -3.11 11.31 12.13
C PHE A 175 -2.72 12.54 12.97
N VAL A 176 -2.24 12.35 14.20
CA VAL A 176 -1.79 13.46 15.05
C VAL A 176 -0.64 14.20 14.39
N LYS A 177 0.30 13.46 13.79
CA LYS A 177 1.42 14.05 13.04
C LYS A 177 0.94 14.87 11.84
N LEU A 178 -0.05 14.38 11.08
CA LEU A 178 -0.66 15.16 10.00
C LEU A 178 -1.28 16.46 10.50
N ASN A 179 -2.00 16.39 11.63
CA ASN A 179 -2.61 17.59 12.21
C ASN A 179 -1.56 18.58 12.71
N MET A 180 -0.45 18.11 13.28
CA MET A 180 0.68 18.96 13.66
C MET A 180 1.32 19.64 12.44
N ILE A 181 1.42 18.95 11.29
CA ILE A 181 1.89 19.57 10.04
C ILE A 181 0.93 20.68 9.61
N TYR A 182 -0.39 20.43 9.65
CA TYR A 182 -1.42 21.43 9.34
C TYR A 182 -1.33 22.66 10.25
N GLN A 183 -1.25 22.45 11.56
CA GLN A 183 -1.12 23.54 12.54
C GLN A 183 0.21 24.30 12.36
N GLY A 184 1.30 23.58 12.08
CA GLY A 184 2.65 24.12 11.94
C GLY A 184 2.93 24.84 10.62
N SER A 185 2.23 24.49 9.52
CA SER A 185 2.32 25.23 8.26
C SER A 185 1.73 26.64 8.33
N GLY A 186 1.07 26.99 9.44
CA GLY A 186 0.25 28.18 9.57
C GLY A 186 -0.97 28.12 8.65
N LYS A 187 -1.86 29.09 8.75
CA LYS A 187 -2.95 29.29 7.77
C LYS A 187 -2.44 29.75 6.39
N SER A 188 -1.14 29.62 6.11
CA SER A 188 -0.60 29.87 4.78
C SER A 188 -1.00 28.71 3.87
N GLU A 189 -2.10 28.89 3.15
CA GLU A 189 -2.71 27.92 2.22
C GLU A 189 -1.88 27.73 0.94
N SER A 190 -0.55 27.75 1.04
CA SER A 190 0.33 27.80 -0.14
C SER A 190 1.45 26.77 -0.09
N GLY A 191 1.88 26.34 -1.29
CA GLY A 191 3.01 25.44 -1.46
C GLY A 191 2.67 23.95 -1.52
N MET A 192 3.67 23.17 -1.92
CA MET A 192 3.48 21.75 -2.26
C MET A 192 3.18 20.86 -1.04
N VAL A 193 3.65 21.25 0.17
CA VAL A 193 3.30 20.55 1.42
C VAL A 193 1.81 20.63 1.66
N PHE A 194 1.24 21.84 1.60
CA PHE A 194 -0.19 22.07 1.79
C PHE A 194 -1.03 21.32 0.75
N VAL A 195 -0.64 21.37 -0.53
CA VAL A 195 -1.33 20.62 -1.61
C VAL A 195 -1.35 19.10 -1.33
N ASN A 196 -0.22 18.52 -0.93
CA ASN A 196 -0.15 17.09 -0.63
C ASN A 196 -0.86 16.73 0.67
N LEU A 197 -0.89 17.65 1.65
CA LEU A 197 -1.65 17.51 2.88
C LEU A 197 -3.15 17.51 2.58
N ALA A 198 -3.64 18.45 1.78
CA ALA A 198 -5.03 18.51 1.32
C ALA A 198 -5.45 17.21 0.62
N LYS A 199 -4.60 16.66 -0.25
CA LYS A 199 -4.84 15.35 -0.89
C LYS A 199 -4.89 14.21 0.12
N MET A 200 -4.04 14.24 1.14
CA MET A 200 -4.07 13.24 2.21
C MET A 200 -5.35 13.34 3.06
N TYR A 201 -5.77 14.55 3.44
CA TYR A 201 -7.05 14.77 4.11
C TYR A 201 -8.23 14.35 3.26
N ASN A 202 -8.21 14.62 1.95
CA ASN A 202 -9.22 14.14 1.00
C ASN A 202 -9.34 12.62 1.01
N GLU A 203 -8.21 11.90 1.02
CA GLU A 203 -8.26 10.44 1.15
C GLU A 203 -8.77 10.00 2.52
N ILE A 204 -8.45 10.70 3.61
CA ILE A 204 -9.00 10.36 4.93
C ILE A 204 -10.53 10.54 4.99
N ILE A 205 -11.04 11.63 4.41
CA ILE A 205 -12.47 11.99 4.43
C ILE A 205 -13.28 11.10 3.49
N ASN A 206 -12.81 10.94 2.25
CA ASN A 206 -13.61 10.38 1.16
C ASN A 206 -13.33 8.89 0.88
N ASN A 207 -12.20 8.34 1.34
CA ASN A 207 -11.89 6.93 1.12
C ASN A 207 -12.61 6.04 2.15
N PRO A 208 -13.44 5.06 1.72
CA PRO A 208 -14.14 4.17 2.63
C PRO A 208 -13.21 3.41 3.59
N ILE A 209 -11.98 3.11 3.16
CA ILE A 209 -10.97 2.42 3.96
C ILE A 209 -10.53 3.27 5.17
N CYS A 210 -10.51 4.59 5.00
CA CYS A 210 -10.13 5.55 6.04
C CYS A 210 -11.31 5.96 6.95
N SER A 211 -12.53 5.47 6.71
CA SER A 211 -13.73 5.89 7.43
C SER A 211 -13.64 5.77 8.96
N LYS A 212 -12.91 4.77 9.47
CA LYS A 212 -12.65 4.61 10.91
C LYS A 212 -11.77 5.73 11.45
N ILE A 213 -10.72 6.11 10.74
CA ILE A 213 -9.81 7.22 11.09
C ILE A 213 -10.60 8.52 11.11
N TYR A 214 -11.37 8.81 10.06
CA TYR A 214 -12.20 10.01 9.99
C TYR A 214 -13.20 10.10 11.14
N LYS A 215 -14.03 9.07 11.34
CA LYS A 215 -15.08 9.05 12.38
C LYS A 215 -14.53 9.17 13.80
N LYS A 216 -13.31 8.67 14.05
CA LYS A 216 -12.65 8.77 15.35
C LYS A 216 -12.13 10.18 15.60
N ASN A 217 -11.54 10.82 14.59
CA ASN A 217 -10.86 12.11 14.75
C ASN A 217 -11.80 13.32 14.61
N ILE A 218 -12.89 13.22 13.83
CA ILE A 218 -13.86 14.33 13.69
C ILE A 218 -14.58 14.69 15.01
N LYS A 219 -14.59 13.77 15.98
CA LYS A 219 -15.18 13.97 17.31
C LYS A 219 -14.27 14.72 18.28
N LYS A 220 -13.01 14.96 17.90
CA LYS A 220 -12.03 15.65 18.73
C LYS A 220 -11.92 17.09 18.25
N ASP A 221 -12.18 18.04 19.14
CA ASP A 221 -12.23 19.47 18.78
C ASP A 221 -10.92 19.95 18.14
N GLU A 222 -9.78 19.48 18.67
CA GLU A 222 -8.42 19.74 18.17
C GLU A 222 -8.19 19.36 16.70
N TYR A 223 -8.97 18.42 16.15
CA TYR A 223 -8.83 17.92 14.77
C TYR A 223 -10.00 18.30 13.87
N LYS A 224 -11.11 18.71 14.47
CA LYS A 224 -12.34 19.05 13.78
C LYS A 224 -12.15 20.24 12.85
N GLU A 225 -11.40 21.26 13.28
CA GLU A 225 -11.09 22.44 12.47
C GLU A 225 -10.37 22.06 11.17
N GLY A 226 -9.25 21.33 11.24
CA GLY A 226 -8.51 20.93 10.05
C GLY A 226 -9.31 20.01 9.13
N LEU A 227 -10.07 19.05 9.70
CA LEU A 227 -10.94 18.18 8.91
C LEU A 227 -12.07 18.96 8.21
N ALA A 228 -12.72 19.90 8.89
CA ALA A 228 -13.78 20.73 8.32
C ALA A 228 -13.21 21.66 7.23
N PHE A 229 -12.09 22.32 7.51
CA PHE A 229 -11.40 23.19 6.56
C PHE A 229 -11.10 22.46 5.24
N PHE A 230 -10.50 21.27 5.31
CA PHE A 230 -10.21 20.52 4.09
C PHE A 230 -11.48 19.96 3.43
N ASP A 231 -12.51 19.57 4.18
CA ASP A 231 -13.80 19.16 3.60
C ASP A 231 -14.46 20.30 2.82
N ASP A 232 -14.49 21.51 3.39
CA ASP A 232 -14.99 22.72 2.75
C ASP A 232 -14.16 23.08 1.51
N LEU A 233 -12.83 23.03 1.62
CA LEU A 233 -11.92 23.26 0.50
C LEU A 233 -12.19 22.28 -0.64
N ILE A 234 -12.34 20.98 -0.35
CA ILE A 234 -12.59 19.93 -1.34
C ILE A 234 -13.97 20.10 -1.99
N THR A 235 -14.99 20.47 -1.22
CA THR A 235 -16.37 20.60 -1.71
C THR A 235 -16.61 21.91 -2.47
N GLY A 236 -15.85 22.97 -2.14
CA GLY A 236 -15.89 24.28 -2.78
C GLY A 236 -15.25 24.33 -4.16
N PHE A 237 -14.40 23.37 -4.52
CA PHE A 237 -13.85 23.28 -5.88
C PHE A 237 -14.81 22.54 -6.84
N PRO A 238 -15.35 23.21 -7.88
CA PRO A 238 -16.30 22.59 -8.81
C PRO A 238 -15.70 21.42 -9.61
N ASP A 239 -14.37 21.41 -9.79
CA ASP A 239 -13.66 20.43 -10.64
C ASP A 239 -13.06 19.24 -9.87
N VAL A 240 -13.14 19.20 -8.54
CA VAL A 240 -12.72 18.00 -7.82
C VAL A 240 -13.77 16.93 -8.11
N PRO A 241 -13.40 15.78 -8.72
CA PRO A 241 -14.35 14.73 -9.00
C PRO A 241 -14.97 14.30 -7.67
N LYS A 242 -16.22 14.71 -7.43
CA LYS A 242 -16.97 14.28 -6.26
C LYS A 242 -16.99 12.76 -6.33
N LYS A 243 -16.22 12.07 -5.47
CA LYS A 243 -16.26 10.62 -5.34
C LYS A 243 -17.71 10.32 -4.97
N LYS A 244 -18.55 9.99 -5.95
CA LYS A 244 -19.97 9.73 -5.74
C LYS A 244 -20.02 8.73 -4.60
N LYS A 245 -20.55 9.13 -3.42
CA LYS A 245 -20.78 8.23 -2.29
C LYS A 245 -21.60 7.09 -2.87
N LYS A 246 -20.92 5.99 -3.22
CA LYS A 246 -21.53 4.84 -3.89
C LYS A 246 -22.46 4.22 -2.84
N LYS A 247 -23.69 4.72 -2.74
CA LYS A 247 -24.77 4.20 -1.89
C LYS A 247 -24.93 2.74 -2.29
N GLY A 248 -24.35 1.86 -1.49
CA GLY A 248 -24.43 0.42 -1.71
C GLY A 248 -23.66 -0.12 -2.92
N LEU A 249 -22.42 0.31 -3.18
CA LEU A 249 -21.51 -0.64 -3.82
C LEU A 249 -21.30 -1.81 -2.84
N LYS A 250 -22.18 -2.80 -2.91
CA LYS A 250 -21.71 -4.17 -2.77
C LYS A 250 -20.54 -4.26 -3.76
N PRO A 251 -19.33 -4.60 -3.32
CA PRO A 251 -18.19 -4.76 -4.21
C PRO A 251 -18.66 -5.50 -5.46
N SER A 252 -18.67 -4.86 -6.63
CA SER A 252 -19.28 -5.47 -7.84
C SER A 252 -18.52 -6.74 -8.26
N TYR A 253 -17.29 -6.90 -7.77
CA TYR A 253 -16.44 -8.09 -7.87
C TYR A 253 -16.75 -9.19 -6.82
N LEU A 254 -17.68 -8.98 -5.90
CA LEU A 254 -18.24 -10.01 -5.01
C LEU A 254 -19.62 -10.51 -5.48
N SER A 255 -20.13 -10.06 -6.63
CA SER A 255 -21.22 -10.79 -7.27
C SER A 255 -20.72 -12.20 -7.58
N LYS A 256 -21.38 -13.21 -7.00
CA LYS A 256 -21.20 -14.63 -7.36
C LYS A 256 -21.68 -14.80 -8.79
N GLY A 257 -20.87 -14.40 -9.76
CA GLY A 257 -21.24 -14.26 -11.16
C GLY A 257 -20.25 -14.94 -12.07
N LYS A 258 -20.60 -16.18 -12.42
CA LYS A 258 -20.28 -16.94 -13.64
C LYS A 258 -18.84 -16.82 -14.16
N ILE A 259 -18.11 -17.93 -13.99
CA ILE A 259 -16.96 -18.33 -14.80
C ILE A 259 -17.30 -17.99 -16.26
N PHE A 260 -16.49 -17.13 -16.88
CA PHE A 260 -16.40 -17.05 -18.34
C PHE A 260 -15.98 -18.45 -18.80
N GLN A 261 -16.95 -19.28 -19.18
CA GLN A 261 -16.68 -20.50 -19.91
C GLN A 261 -16.20 -20.06 -21.28
N THR A 262 -14.91 -20.24 -21.52
CA THR A 262 -14.41 -20.37 -22.88
C THR A 262 -15.14 -21.54 -23.55
N PRO A 263 -15.46 -21.46 -24.85
CA PRO A 263 -16.06 -22.59 -25.55
C PRO A 263 -14.99 -23.69 -25.70
N ALA A 264 -14.99 -24.64 -24.75
CA ALA A 264 -14.23 -25.87 -24.88
C ALA A 264 -14.98 -26.82 -25.82
N LYS A 265 -14.53 -26.88 -27.08
CA LYS A 265 -14.74 -28.07 -27.93
C LYS A 265 -13.89 -29.21 -27.37
N GLY A 266 -14.50 -30.32 -26.97
CA GLY A 266 -13.76 -31.54 -26.64
C GLY A 266 -14.62 -32.58 -25.93
N LYS A 267 -15.08 -33.58 -26.67
CA LYS A 267 -15.97 -34.67 -26.27
C LYS A 267 -15.31 -35.64 -25.27
N VAL A 268 -16.08 -35.99 -24.24
CA VAL A 268 -16.36 -37.34 -23.68
C VAL A 268 -15.21 -38.34 -23.49
N ALA A 269 -14.97 -38.72 -22.22
CA ALA A 269 -14.83 -40.12 -21.81
C ALA A 269 -15.29 -40.29 -20.34
N LYS A 270 -16.33 -41.12 -20.14
CA LYS A 270 -16.86 -41.56 -18.82
C LYS A 270 -16.20 -42.87 -18.40
N LYS A 271 -15.82 -42.99 -17.11
CA LYS A 271 -15.96 -44.18 -16.23
C LYS A 271 -15.13 -43.97 -14.93
N PRO A 272 -15.29 -44.78 -13.86
CA PRO A 272 -16.52 -45.18 -13.18
C PRO A 272 -16.48 -44.82 -11.66
N LYS A 273 -17.65 -44.90 -11.03
CA LYS A 273 -17.88 -44.70 -9.58
C LYS A 273 -17.28 -45.84 -8.75
N THR A 274 -16.67 -45.50 -7.62
CA THR A 274 -16.44 -46.42 -6.49
C THR A 274 -16.89 -45.77 -5.16
N PRO A 275 -17.25 -46.60 -4.15
CA PRO A 275 -18.31 -46.27 -3.21
C PRO A 275 -17.83 -45.66 -1.89
N LYS A 276 -18.77 -44.94 -1.28
CA LYS A 276 -18.75 -44.39 0.08
C LYS A 276 -18.41 -45.46 1.13
N LYS A 277 -17.41 -45.20 1.97
CA LYS A 277 -17.32 -45.79 3.31
C LYS A 277 -17.50 -44.72 4.37
N SER A 278 -18.63 -44.82 5.05
CA SER A 278 -18.96 -44.26 6.35
C SER A 278 -17.97 -44.71 7.43
N LYS A 279 -17.59 -43.81 8.34
CA LYS A 279 -17.39 -44.14 9.76
C LYS A 279 -17.62 -42.92 10.65
N LYS A 280 -18.75 -42.99 11.37
CA LYS A 280 -19.04 -42.27 12.61
C LYS A 280 -18.12 -42.80 13.71
N THR A 281 -17.62 -41.91 14.57
CA THR A 281 -17.35 -42.21 15.99
C THR A 281 -17.35 -40.90 16.81
N PRO A 282 -17.63 -40.96 18.13
CA PRO A 282 -18.26 -39.88 18.87
C PRO A 282 -17.36 -39.15 19.87
N LYS A 283 -17.92 -38.01 20.34
CA LYS A 283 -17.68 -37.25 21.58
C LYS A 283 -16.73 -37.87 22.61
N LYS A 284 -15.72 -37.09 23.03
CA LYS A 284 -15.24 -37.06 24.42
C LYS A 284 -15.41 -35.66 25.01
N LYS A 285 -16.32 -35.56 25.99
CA LYS A 285 -16.34 -34.52 27.03
C LYS A 285 -15.21 -34.84 28.00
N SER A 286 -14.39 -33.86 28.37
CA SER A 286 -13.72 -33.88 29.67
C SER A 286 -13.54 -32.45 30.19
N SER A 287 -14.31 -32.18 31.25
CA SER A 287 -14.15 -31.12 32.22
C SER A 287 -12.73 -31.08 32.83
N LYS A 288 -12.15 -29.89 33.00
CA LYS A 288 -11.42 -29.58 34.24
C LYS A 288 -11.36 -28.08 34.54
N LYS A 289 -12.24 -27.73 35.48
CA LYS A 289 -12.20 -26.61 36.42
C LYS A 289 -10.81 -26.54 37.08
N LYS A 290 -10.10 -25.41 37.01
CA LYS A 290 -9.14 -24.99 38.04
C LYS A 290 -9.13 -23.47 38.18
N SER A 291 -9.89 -23.03 39.18
CA SER A 291 -9.62 -21.84 39.99
C SER A 291 -8.19 -21.87 40.56
N LYS A 292 -7.51 -20.72 40.63
CA LYS A 292 -7.00 -20.17 41.91
C LYS A 292 -6.21 -18.87 41.73
N LYS A 293 -6.60 -17.91 42.57
CA LYS A 293 -5.80 -17.00 43.40
C LYS A 293 -4.92 -15.94 42.71
N SER A 294 -5.46 -14.71 42.74
CA SER A 294 -4.97 -13.59 43.56
C SER A 294 -3.55 -13.71 44.13
N LYS A 295 -2.67 -12.77 43.77
CA LYS A 295 -1.68 -12.22 44.70
C LYS A 295 -1.44 -10.74 44.41
N LYS A 296 -2.03 -9.93 45.28
CA LYS A 296 -1.65 -8.57 45.66
C LYS A 296 -0.25 -8.63 46.32
N LYS A 297 0.68 -7.78 45.91
CA LYS A 297 1.84 -7.30 46.69
C LYS A 297 2.12 -5.89 46.14
N LYS A 298 1.74 -4.89 46.94
CA LYS A 298 2.62 -4.01 47.73
C LYS A 298 3.31 -3.02 46.82
#